data_AF-A0A2R5F8E5-F1
#
_entry.id   AF-A0A2R5F8E5-F1
#
_cell.length_a   1.000
_cell.length_b   1.000
_cell.length_c   1.000
_cell.angle_alpha   90.00
_cell.angle_beta   90.00
_cell.angle_gamma   90.00
#
_symmetry.space_group_name_H-M   'P 1'
#
loop_
_entity.id
_entity.type
_entity.pdbx_description
1 polymer ?
#
loop_
_entity_poly.entity_id
_entity_poly.type
_entity_poly.pdbx_seq_one_letter_code
_entity_poly.pdbx_strand_id
1 'polypeptide(L)'
;MTTEVNVADVQERFGKVMAARKTANELIGLFDRIVDSTKFSQDEKPYCFGYLLQRAAQTVPAKDASSLLAAIRRTEAMPEMRKAFSYDDAERISAAIVRRMLTSVPLEQEPLNRMLDALERAKVTLDSGNCMSLAVLAEMEFDTLERIAVLTDYAYDPKTDPLLNSEGVVTNEALF
;
A
#
# COMPACT_ATOMS: atom_id res chain seq x y z
N MET A 1 -2.97 23.29 24.23
CA MET A 1 -4.03 22.26 24.37
C MET A 1 -3.95 21.39 23.13
N THR A 2 -3.44 20.17 23.25
CA THR A 2 -3.56 19.16 22.19
C THR A 2 -4.98 18.62 22.25
N THR A 3 -5.79 18.96 21.25
CA THR A 3 -7.13 18.41 21.11
C THR A 3 -6.97 16.94 20.77
N GLU A 4 -7.45 16.04 21.62
CA GLU A 4 -7.44 14.61 21.36
C GLU A 4 -8.26 14.32 20.09
N VAL A 5 -7.66 13.66 19.10
CA VAL A 5 -8.35 13.35 17.84
C VAL A 5 -9.36 12.25 18.09
N ASN A 6 -10.64 12.53 17.85
CA ASN A 6 -11.68 11.49 17.87
C ASN A 6 -11.66 10.71 16.55
N VAL A 7 -10.86 9.64 16.51
CA VAL A 7 -10.64 8.82 15.31
C VAL A 7 -11.94 8.27 14.71
N ALA A 8 -12.90 7.88 15.55
CA ALA A 8 -14.19 7.35 15.08
C ALA A 8 -15.01 8.40 14.33
N ASP A 9 -15.04 9.65 14.82
CA ASP A 9 -15.70 10.77 14.12
C ASP A 9 -15.03 11.07 12.78
N VAL A 10 -13.68 11.08 12.75
CA VAL A 10 -12.91 11.28 11.51
C VAL A 10 -13.25 10.20 10.50
N GLN A 11 -13.26 8.94 10.92
CA GLN A 11 -13.59 7.80 10.08
C GLN A 11 -15.02 7.91 9.52
N GLU A 12 -16.01 8.26 10.34
CA GLU A 12 -17.40 8.40 9.89
C GLU A 12 -17.53 9.55 8.88
N ARG A 13 -17.00 10.73 9.20
CA ARG A 13 -17.10 11.93 8.35
C ARG A 13 -16.35 11.74 7.05
N PHE A 14 -15.12 11.24 7.08
CA PHE A 14 -14.34 11.00 5.88
C PHE A 14 -14.90 9.82 5.07
N GLY A 15 -15.47 8.81 5.73
CA GLY A 15 -16.23 7.73 5.09
C GLY A 15 -17.35 8.25 4.20
N LYS A 16 -18.11 9.26 4.65
CA LYS A 16 -19.16 9.92 3.83
C LYS A 16 -18.56 10.63 2.60
N VAL A 17 -17.41 11.30 2.76
CA VAL A 17 -16.68 11.97 1.67
C VAL A 17 -16.26 10.94 0.61
N MET A 18 -15.72 9.80 1.02
CA MET A 18 -15.31 8.72 0.12
C MET A 18 -16.51 8.05 -0.57
N ALA A 19 -17.58 7.74 0.17
CA ALA A 19 -18.79 7.08 -0.36
C ALA A 19 -19.50 7.91 -1.45
N ALA A 20 -19.33 9.23 -1.40
CA ALA A 20 -19.83 10.15 -2.40
C ALA A 20 -19.01 10.17 -3.71
N ARG A 21 -17.89 9.43 -3.81
CA ARG A 21 -17.09 9.30 -5.04
C ARG A 21 -17.49 8.04 -5.78
N LYS A 22 -17.79 8.17 -7.08
CA LYS A 22 -18.32 7.08 -7.91
C LYS A 22 -17.30 6.58 -8.93
N THR A 23 -16.23 7.34 -9.16
CA THR A 23 -15.18 7.00 -10.11
C THR A 23 -13.80 6.94 -9.45
N ALA A 24 -12.87 6.22 -10.08
CA ALA A 24 -11.48 6.17 -9.65
C ALA A 24 -10.83 7.57 -9.65
N ASN A 25 -11.08 8.38 -10.69
CA ASN A 25 -10.55 9.74 -10.77
C ASN A 25 -11.04 10.65 -9.64
N GLU A 26 -12.30 10.54 -9.26
CA GLU A 26 -12.83 11.29 -8.11
C GLU A 26 -12.20 10.86 -6.79
N LEU A 27 -11.90 9.57 -6.63
CA LEU A 27 -11.24 9.03 -5.45
C LEU A 27 -9.76 9.45 -5.41
N ILE A 28 -9.03 9.34 -6.53
CA ILE A 28 -7.64 9.79 -6.66
C ILE A 28 -7.54 11.31 -6.41
N GLY A 29 -8.50 12.10 -6.91
CA GLY A 29 -8.55 13.53 -6.66
C GLY A 29 -8.79 13.92 -5.19
N LEU A 30 -9.16 12.97 -4.32
CA LEU A 30 -9.26 13.26 -2.88
C LEU A 30 -7.89 13.48 -2.23
N PHE A 31 -6.81 12.90 -2.75
CA PHE A 31 -5.47 13.10 -2.17
C PHE A 31 -5.11 14.58 -2.11
N ASP A 32 -5.25 15.30 -3.22
CA ASP A 32 -4.97 16.75 -3.25
C ASP A 32 -5.98 17.52 -2.38
N ARG A 33 -7.25 17.12 -2.40
CA ARG A 33 -8.29 17.79 -1.60
C ARG A 33 -8.09 17.63 -0.10
N ILE A 34 -7.46 16.54 0.38
CA ILE A 34 -7.12 16.39 1.81
C ILE A 34 -6.11 17.46 2.21
N VAL A 35 -5.08 17.69 1.37
CA VAL A 35 -4.03 18.69 1.62
C VAL A 35 -4.65 20.08 1.81
N ASP A 36 -5.53 20.48 0.90
CA ASP A 36 -6.16 21.80 0.89
C ASP A 36 -7.39 21.91 1.82
N SER A 37 -7.83 20.80 2.41
CA SER A 37 -9.06 20.79 3.21
C SER A 37 -8.93 21.62 4.48
N THR A 38 -9.93 22.48 4.69
CA THR A 38 -10.21 23.15 5.97
C THR A 38 -11.25 22.41 6.81
N LYS A 39 -11.80 21.30 6.29
CA LYS A 39 -12.82 20.48 6.98
C LYS A 39 -12.22 19.42 7.89
N PHE A 40 -10.93 19.14 7.73
CA PHE A 40 -10.15 18.26 8.58
C PHE A 40 -8.93 19.05 9.06
N SER A 41 -8.70 19.03 10.36
CA SER A 41 -7.54 19.63 11.00
C SER A 41 -6.25 18.90 10.61
N GLN A 42 -5.10 19.51 10.90
CA GLN A 42 -3.80 18.90 10.57
C GLN A 42 -3.60 17.56 11.27
N ASP A 43 -4.12 17.40 12.50
CA ASP A 43 -4.01 16.16 13.26
C ASP A 43 -4.96 15.06 12.74
N GLU A 44 -6.04 15.43 12.03
CA GLU A 44 -6.99 14.48 11.43
C GLU A 44 -6.56 14.01 10.03
N LYS A 45 -5.82 14.82 9.27
CA LYS A 45 -5.41 14.52 7.88
C LYS A 45 -4.63 13.20 7.73
N PRO A 46 -3.68 12.84 8.61
CA PRO A 46 -3.04 11.52 8.62
C PRO A 46 -4.04 10.34 8.58
N TYR A 47 -5.12 10.40 9.36
CA TYR A 47 -6.16 9.38 9.36
C TYR A 47 -6.91 9.33 8.03
N CYS A 48 -7.26 10.50 7.48
CA CYS A 48 -7.91 10.60 6.17
C CYS A 48 -7.06 9.98 5.06
N PHE A 49 -5.74 10.19 5.06
CA PHE A 49 -4.83 9.55 4.10
C PHE A 49 -4.82 8.03 4.25
N GLY A 50 -4.75 7.50 5.47
CA GLY A 50 -4.80 6.06 5.70
C GLY A 50 -6.08 5.41 5.19
N TYR A 51 -7.24 5.99 5.51
CA TYR A 51 -8.53 5.50 5.01
C TYR A 51 -8.63 5.60 3.48
N LEU A 52 -8.11 6.68 2.88
CA LEU A 52 -8.11 6.85 1.43
C LEU A 52 -7.20 5.83 0.74
N LEU A 53 -6.00 5.59 1.28
CA LEU A 53 -5.05 4.60 0.76
C LEU A 53 -5.67 3.19 0.78
N GLN A 54 -6.25 2.77 1.92
CA GLN A 54 -6.96 1.49 2.04
C GLN A 54 -8.05 1.35 0.98
N ARG A 55 -8.89 2.37 0.84
CA ARG A 55 -9.99 2.35 -0.12
C ARG A 55 -9.47 2.32 -1.56
N ALA A 56 -8.48 3.15 -1.87
CA ALA A 56 -7.92 3.27 -3.22
C ALA A 56 -7.23 1.98 -3.66
N ALA A 57 -6.48 1.32 -2.77
CA ALA A 57 -5.86 0.01 -3.04
C ALA A 57 -6.91 -1.03 -3.49
N GLN A 58 -8.11 -0.99 -2.91
CA GLN A 58 -9.18 -1.93 -3.21
C GLN A 58 -9.96 -1.58 -4.48
N THR A 59 -10.24 -0.29 -4.73
CA THR A 59 -11.22 0.09 -5.75
C THR A 59 -10.65 0.73 -7.02
N VAL A 60 -9.43 1.26 -6.99
CA VAL A 60 -8.83 1.84 -8.20
C VAL A 60 -8.44 0.71 -9.16
N PRO A 61 -8.92 0.74 -10.42
CA PRO A 61 -8.60 -0.30 -11.39
C PRO A 61 -7.14 -0.20 -11.83
N ALA A 62 -6.57 -1.32 -12.28
CA ALA A 62 -5.17 -1.43 -12.69
C ALA A 62 -4.73 -0.34 -13.69
N LYS A 63 -5.58 0.00 -14.66
CA LYS A 63 -5.31 1.05 -15.65
C LYS A 63 -5.03 2.44 -15.05
N ASP A 64 -5.52 2.70 -13.84
CA ASP A 64 -5.40 3.99 -13.14
C ASP A 64 -4.33 3.94 -12.02
N ALA A 65 -3.60 2.82 -11.89
CA ALA A 65 -2.62 2.60 -10.84
C ALA A 65 -1.47 3.64 -10.86
N SER A 66 -0.95 3.98 -12.05
CA SER A 66 0.07 5.02 -12.19
C SER A 66 -0.41 6.40 -11.71
N SER A 67 -1.67 6.74 -11.99
CA SER A 67 -2.28 7.99 -11.52
C SER A 67 -2.45 8.01 -10.00
N LEU A 68 -2.85 6.88 -9.41
CA LEU A 68 -2.92 6.72 -7.96
C LEU A 68 -1.52 6.89 -7.33
N LEU A 69 -0.51 6.20 -7.84
CA LEU A 69 0.85 6.27 -7.29
C LEU A 69 1.44 7.68 -7.40
N ALA A 70 1.17 8.39 -8.50
CA ALA A 70 1.56 9.78 -8.66
C ALA A 70 0.89 10.70 -7.63
N ALA A 71 -0.38 10.47 -7.30
CA ALA A 71 -1.10 11.23 -6.27
C ALA A 71 -0.56 10.95 -4.86
N ILE A 72 -0.31 9.67 -4.55
CA ILE A 72 0.31 9.24 -3.28
C ILE A 72 1.65 9.94 -3.07
N ARG A 73 2.52 9.92 -4.10
CA ARG A 73 3.83 10.56 -4.05
C ARG A 73 3.71 12.08 -3.87
N ARG A 74 2.89 12.73 -4.69
CA ARG A 74 2.77 14.21 -4.69
C ARG A 74 2.28 14.75 -3.35
N THR A 75 1.42 14.00 -2.67
CA THR A 75 0.78 14.43 -1.41
C THR A 75 1.46 13.88 -0.17
N GLU A 76 2.58 13.15 -0.33
CA GLU A 76 3.28 12.48 0.76
C GLU A 76 2.36 11.62 1.64
N ALA A 77 1.34 11.00 1.03
CA ALA A 77 0.29 10.32 1.77
C ALA A 77 0.80 9.15 2.64
N MET A 78 1.85 8.45 2.19
CA MET A 78 2.46 7.36 2.95
C MET A 78 3.17 7.88 4.23
N PRO A 79 4.12 8.84 4.16
CA PRO A 79 4.65 9.50 5.35
C PRO A 79 3.59 10.09 6.28
N GLU A 80 2.58 10.78 5.75
CA GLU A 80 1.52 11.39 6.56
C GLU A 80 0.71 10.33 7.31
N MET A 81 0.26 9.28 6.63
CA MET A 81 -0.49 8.18 7.24
C MET A 81 0.31 7.52 8.39
N ARG A 82 1.61 7.30 8.22
CA ARG A 82 2.47 6.68 9.25
C ARG A 82 2.57 7.49 10.55
N LYS A 83 2.17 8.77 10.57
CA LYS A 83 2.10 9.57 11.80
C LYS A 83 0.92 9.18 12.71
N ALA A 84 -0.11 8.54 12.16
CA ALA A 84 -1.35 8.24 12.86
C ALA A 84 -1.62 6.74 13.05
N PHE A 85 -1.05 5.87 12.22
CA PHE A 85 -1.27 4.44 12.30
C PHE A 85 -0.11 3.73 13.01
N SER A 86 -0.44 2.59 13.64
CA SER A 86 0.57 1.66 14.14
C SER A 86 1.45 1.16 12.99
N TYR A 87 2.63 0.64 13.33
CA TYR A 87 3.52 0.04 12.33
C TYR A 87 2.81 -1.06 11.53
N ASP A 88 2.15 -2.00 12.22
CA ASP A 88 1.46 -3.13 11.60
C ASP A 88 0.33 -2.70 10.67
N ASP A 89 -0.48 -1.70 11.08
CA ASP A 89 -1.55 -1.19 10.23
C ASP A 89 -0.98 -0.45 9.02
N ALA A 90 0.09 0.33 9.19
CA ALA A 90 0.75 1.01 8.10
C ALA A 90 1.38 0.03 7.10
N GLU A 91 1.95 -1.09 7.55
CA GLU A 91 2.46 -2.15 6.69
C GLU A 91 1.35 -2.84 5.91
N ARG A 92 0.21 -3.17 6.55
CA ARG A 92 -0.95 -3.75 5.84
C ARG A 92 -1.48 -2.82 4.74
N ILE A 93 -1.52 -1.52 5.01
CA ILE A 93 -1.89 -0.51 3.99
C ILE A 93 -0.86 -0.49 2.86
N SER A 94 0.43 -0.49 3.20
CA SER A 94 1.53 -0.49 2.24
C SER A 94 1.49 -1.73 1.34
N ALA A 95 1.27 -2.91 1.93
CA ALA A 95 1.13 -4.20 1.27
C ALA A 95 -0.02 -4.19 0.26
N ALA A 96 -1.19 -3.67 0.64
CA ALA A 96 -2.33 -3.54 -0.27
C ALA A 96 -2.01 -2.65 -1.49
N ILE A 97 -1.25 -1.57 -1.30
CA ILE A 97 -0.78 -0.71 -2.40
C ILE A 97 0.25 -1.44 -3.26
N VAL A 98 1.24 -2.11 -2.67
CA VAL A 98 2.25 -2.90 -3.40
C VAL A 98 1.57 -3.93 -4.30
N ARG A 99 0.66 -4.73 -3.77
CA ARG A 99 -0.09 -5.71 -4.57
C ARG A 99 -0.85 -5.05 -5.71
N ARG A 100 -1.54 -3.93 -5.46
CA ARG A 100 -2.25 -3.20 -6.52
C ARG A 100 -1.30 -2.73 -7.62
N MET A 101 -0.13 -2.22 -7.25
CA MET A 101 0.85 -1.68 -8.20
C MET A 101 1.52 -2.79 -9.02
N LEU A 102 2.00 -3.86 -8.37
CA LEU A 102 2.66 -4.97 -9.06
C LEU A 102 1.71 -5.72 -10.00
N THR A 103 0.44 -5.87 -9.62
CA THR A 103 -0.58 -6.49 -10.49
C THR A 103 -1.07 -5.59 -11.62
N SER A 104 -0.66 -4.32 -11.65
CA SER A 104 -1.09 -3.36 -12.69
C SER A 104 -0.18 -3.31 -13.91
N VAL A 105 1.01 -3.91 -13.82
CA VAL A 105 2.02 -3.89 -14.89
C VAL A 105 2.22 -5.28 -15.48
N PRO A 106 2.65 -5.39 -16.75
CA PRO A 106 3.06 -6.66 -17.33
C PRO A 106 4.19 -7.31 -16.53
N LEU A 107 4.20 -8.64 -16.50
CA LEU A 107 5.22 -9.45 -15.82
C LEU A 107 6.49 -9.54 -16.68
N GLU A 108 7.12 -8.39 -16.88
CA GLU A 108 8.31 -8.16 -17.70
C GLU A 108 9.30 -7.30 -16.92
N GLN A 109 10.60 -7.49 -17.16
CA GLN A 109 11.67 -6.86 -16.38
C GLN A 109 11.58 -5.32 -16.32
N GLU A 110 11.49 -4.64 -17.47
CA GLU A 110 11.50 -3.18 -17.50
C GLU A 110 10.25 -2.55 -16.85
N PRO A 111 9.01 -3.00 -17.14
CA PRO A 111 7.83 -2.52 -16.41
C PRO A 111 7.91 -2.75 -14.89
N LEU A 112 8.38 -3.91 -14.45
CA LEU A 112 8.51 -4.21 -13.02
C LEU A 112 9.55 -3.32 -12.34
N ASN A 113 10.75 -3.19 -12.90
CA ASN A 113 11.78 -2.32 -12.33
C ASN A 113 11.31 -0.86 -12.21
N ARG A 114 10.63 -0.34 -13.24
CA ARG A 114 10.04 1.01 -13.17
C ARG A 114 8.99 1.13 -12.08
N MET A 115 8.21 0.08 -11.84
CA MET A 115 7.20 0.08 -10.78
C MET A 115 7.84 0.01 -9.39
N LEU A 116 8.86 -0.82 -9.19
CA LEU A 116 9.64 -0.87 -7.94
C LEU A 116 10.24 0.49 -7.60
N ASP A 117 10.90 1.14 -8.56
CA ASP A 117 11.43 2.50 -8.40
C ASP A 117 10.33 3.51 -8.04
N ALA A 118 9.15 3.39 -8.65
CA ALA A 118 8.04 4.29 -8.41
C ALA A 118 7.44 4.10 -7.00
N LEU A 119 7.34 2.87 -6.51
CA LEU A 119 6.92 2.53 -5.16
C LEU A 119 7.87 3.11 -4.10
N GLU A 120 9.17 3.00 -4.31
CA GLU A 120 10.19 3.57 -3.42
C GLU A 120 10.15 5.09 -3.42
N ARG A 121 10.05 5.72 -4.60
CA ARG A 121 9.92 7.19 -4.72
C ARG A 121 8.64 7.72 -4.09
N ALA A 122 7.55 6.94 -4.12
CA ALA A 122 6.30 7.26 -3.44
C ALA A 122 6.33 6.94 -1.94
N LYS A 123 7.45 6.42 -1.42
CA LYS A 123 7.65 6.00 -0.02
C LYS A 123 6.61 4.97 0.44
N VAL A 124 6.11 4.17 -0.50
CA VAL A 124 5.29 3.00 -0.18
C VAL A 124 6.19 1.93 0.42
N THR A 125 7.34 1.69 -0.21
CA THR A 125 8.38 0.75 0.22
C THR A 125 9.67 1.50 0.57
N LEU A 126 10.54 0.87 1.35
CA LEU A 126 11.87 1.41 1.70
C LEU A 126 12.91 1.14 0.62
N ASP A 127 12.87 -0.07 0.09
CA ASP A 127 13.68 -0.60 -0.99
C ASP A 127 12.88 -1.71 -1.67
N SER A 128 13.46 -2.38 -2.67
CA SER A 128 12.75 -3.45 -3.37
C SER A 128 12.73 -4.79 -2.61
N GLY A 129 13.58 -4.99 -1.60
CA GLY A 129 13.51 -6.14 -0.69
C GLY A 129 12.29 -6.03 0.23
N ASN A 130 12.10 -4.86 0.83
CA ASN A 130 10.90 -4.50 1.57
C ASN A 130 9.63 -4.57 0.68
N CYS A 131 9.74 -4.27 -0.62
CA CYS A 131 8.63 -4.47 -1.55
C CYS A 131 8.21 -5.94 -1.66
N MET A 132 9.16 -6.88 -1.69
CA MET A 132 8.85 -8.31 -1.76
C MET A 132 8.19 -8.80 -0.46
N SER A 133 8.72 -8.42 0.71
CA SER A 133 8.08 -8.74 2.01
C SER A 133 6.65 -8.20 2.10
N LEU A 134 6.41 -6.98 1.61
CA LEU A 134 5.06 -6.41 1.56
C LEU A 134 4.15 -7.11 0.55
N ALA A 135 4.71 -7.63 -0.55
CA ALA A 135 3.96 -8.42 -1.51
C ALA A 135 3.53 -9.79 -0.93
N VAL A 136 4.38 -10.41 -0.12
CA VAL A 136 4.06 -11.59 0.69
C VAL A 136 2.96 -11.27 1.71
N LEU A 137 3.11 -10.18 2.48
CA LEU A 137 2.08 -9.73 3.42
C LEU A 137 0.73 -9.45 2.75
N ALA A 138 0.74 -9.11 1.46
CA ALA A 138 -0.47 -8.90 0.66
C ALA A 138 -1.08 -10.19 0.08
N GLU A 139 -0.51 -11.35 0.42
CA GLU A 139 -0.93 -12.69 -0.05
C GLU A 139 -0.89 -12.79 -1.58
N MET A 140 0.20 -12.33 -2.19
CA MET A 140 0.43 -12.57 -3.61
C MET A 140 0.88 -14.02 -3.85
N GLU A 141 0.39 -14.61 -4.95
CA GLU A 141 0.71 -15.99 -5.32
C GLU A 141 2.22 -16.22 -5.45
N PHE A 142 2.69 -17.33 -4.89
CA PHE A 142 4.12 -17.66 -4.83
C PHE A 142 4.79 -17.66 -6.21
N ASP A 143 4.17 -18.31 -7.20
CA ASP A 143 4.69 -18.36 -8.58
C ASP A 143 4.83 -16.96 -9.20
N THR A 144 3.95 -16.03 -8.82
CA THR A 144 4.04 -14.63 -9.28
C THR A 144 5.21 -13.93 -8.61
N LEU A 145 5.38 -14.13 -7.29
CA LEU A 145 6.48 -13.53 -6.52
C LEU A 145 7.84 -14.05 -6.98
N GLU A 146 7.99 -15.36 -7.19
CA GLU A 146 9.20 -15.97 -7.73
C GLU A 146 9.51 -15.40 -9.11
N ARG A 147 8.50 -15.25 -9.97
CA ARG A 147 8.70 -14.68 -11.30
C ARG A 147 9.12 -13.22 -11.26
N ILE A 148 8.55 -12.41 -10.36
CA ILE A 148 8.97 -11.02 -10.15
C ILE A 148 10.44 -10.99 -9.70
N ALA A 149 10.79 -11.78 -8.68
CA ALA A 149 12.13 -11.85 -8.12
C ALA A 149 13.18 -12.18 -9.18
N VAL A 150 12.93 -13.20 -10.02
CA VAL A 150 13.81 -13.57 -11.14
C VAL A 150 13.95 -12.45 -12.16
N LEU A 151 12.86 -11.77 -12.51
CA LEU A 151 12.87 -10.70 -13.52
C LEU A 151 13.57 -9.43 -13.03
N THR A 152 13.52 -9.16 -11.73
CA THR A 152 14.09 -7.94 -11.13
C THR A 152 15.45 -8.19 -10.47
N ASP A 153 16.05 -9.36 -10.69
CA ASP A 153 17.32 -9.81 -10.09
C ASP A 153 17.34 -9.68 -8.55
N TYR A 154 16.18 -9.89 -7.93
CA TYR A 154 16.03 -9.91 -6.48
C TYR A 154 16.13 -11.34 -5.98
N ALA A 155 17.05 -11.58 -5.05
CA ALA A 155 17.09 -12.84 -4.32
C ALA A 155 15.91 -12.88 -3.33
N TYR A 156 14.77 -13.37 -3.77
CA TYR A 156 13.66 -13.72 -2.89
C TYR A 156 13.93 -15.11 -2.29
N ASP A 157 14.29 -15.18 -1.01
CA ASP A 157 14.37 -16.46 -0.28
C ASP A 157 13.16 -16.60 0.64
N PRO A 158 12.15 -17.41 0.25
CA PRO A 158 10.94 -17.62 1.05
C PRO A 158 11.22 -18.25 2.42
N LYS A 159 12.39 -18.87 2.64
CA LYS A 159 12.79 -19.42 3.94
C LYS A 159 13.26 -18.38 4.94
N THR A 160 13.49 -17.15 4.49
CA THR A 160 13.98 -16.05 5.35
C THR A 160 12.90 -15.03 5.70
N ASP A 161 11.68 -15.18 5.19
CA ASP A 161 10.58 -14.26 5.47
C ASP A 161 10.02 -14.52 6.88
N PRO A 162 10.15 -13.57 7.84
CA PRO A 162 9.65 -13.73 9.20
C PRO A 162 8.13 -13.88 9.27
N LEU A 163 7.39 -13.40 8.26
CA LEU A 163 5.92 -13.46 8.21
C LEU A 163 5.44 -14.86 7.79
N LEU A 164 6.14 -15.51 6.86
CA LEU A 164 5.85 -16.90 6.45
C LEU A 164 6.35 -17.93 7.47
N ASN A 165 7.43 -17.61 8.19
CA ASN A 165 7.98 -18.48 9.25
C ASN A 165 7.24 -18.38 10.59
N SER A 166 6.18 -17.57 10.68
CA SER A 166 5.35 -17.44 11.88
C SER A 166 4.28 -18.54 12.01
N GLU A 167 4.04 -19.32 10.95
CA GLU A 167 3.23 -20.54 11.02
C GLU A 167 4.14 -21.77 11.08
N GLY A 168 3.97 -22.55 12.16
CA GLY A 168 4.87 -23.63 12.54
C GLY A 168 5.17 -24.63 11.43
N VAL A 169 6.45 -24.95 11.35
CA VAL A 169 7.05 -26.14 10.73
C VAL A 169 6.11 -27.36 10.86
N VAL A 170 5.46 -27.75 9.76
CA VAL A 170 5.08 -29.14 9.55
C VAL A 170 6.11 -29.73 8.61
N THR A 171 7.22 -30.19 9.19
CA THR A 171 8.14 -31.11 8.52
C THR A 171 7.36 -32.37 8.16
N ASN A 172 6.98 -32.51 6.91
CA ASN A 172 6.56 -33.79 6.35
C ASN A 172 7.83 -34.60 6.02
N GLU A 173 8.55 -35.01 7.06
CA GLU A 173 9.46 -36.15 6.98
C GLU A 173 8.65 -37.42 7.24
N ALA A 174 7.96 -37.90 6.22
CA ALA A 174 7.59 -39.31 6.06
C ALA A 174 7.03 -39.48 4.64
N LEU A 175 7.85 -40.00 3.73
CA LEU A 175 7.53 -41.02 2.74
C LEU A 175 8.64 -41.05 1.67
N PHE A 176 9.56 -42.00 1.87
CA PHE A 176 10.35 -42.83 0.94
C PHE A 176 11.81 -42.94 1.35
#